data_AF-A0A7S2SYP6-F1
#
_entry.id   AF-A0A7S2SYP6-F1
#
_cell.length_a   1.000
_cell.length_b   1.000
_cell.length_c   1.000
_cell.angle_alpha   90.00
_cell.angle_beta   90.00
_cell.angle_gamma   90.00
#
_symmetry.space_group_name_H-M   'P 1'
#
loop_
_entity.id
_entity.type
_entity.pdbx_description
1 polymer ?
#
loop_
_entity_poly.entity_id
_entity_poly.type
_entity_poly.pdbx_seq_one_letter_code
_entity_poly.pdbx_strand_id
1 'polypeptide(L)'
;KKLLLLDDDDDDDDGGRNDEGDALKDKRSYVLRVGSLRGSASPRWMKGFKEYMRDHSRYQNVNARLYLRKKLGQGYDDLYEMKQGKVGRRKAKKVCSDDLTTLGDAWLEQAIEKGCIQPIIGAEHTDWWDSLPAKCKKLVSRDRTGRYVSKGKRGNSYVWGVPYKWGCLCMLVRQDKVDSVEKSGAGFALRDWGDLWHPSLRGKVALPNSPRLLVELTLRVMGKDGIESSNLGTLSKEEFAVFRMKLQELRAQVKTFSTEDALKSMKSQQSESELSNQVYVVVGWSHNLLPFKGKSNKLRAVVPLSGTILSADCWCVPHYAMPSTSMSTIVDKWLSYTTSGIGGSTDGGENGNRSTGLKKGSADIALLAKLEREAYAGKRGGPPADAETGSGLAVLDASNNYTPPCECIERSEFLLPSEVSQVVALRV
;
A
#
# COMPACT_ATOMS: atom_id res chain seq x y z
N LYS A 1 -35.68 14.61 20.73
CA LYS A 1 -36.98 14.72 20.00
C LYS A 1 -36.75 14.08 18.63
N LYS A 2 -37.27 12.91 18.29
CA LYS A 2 -38.53 12.26 18.66
C LYS A 2 -38.28 10.75 18.75
N LEU A 3 -38.58 10.18 19.92
CA LEU A 3 -38.75 8.75 20.16
C LEU A 3 -40.08 8.36 19.51
N LEU A 4 -40.14 7.24 18.78
CA LEU A 4 -41.42 6.63 18.39
C LEU A 4 -41.32 5.14 18.69
N LEU A 5 -41.98 4.78 19.78
CA LEU A 5 -42.54 3.48 20.11
C LEU A 5 -43.54 3.08 19.02
N LEU A 6 -43.60 1.80 18.68
CA LEU A 6 -44.75 1.19 18.03
C LEU A 6 -45.05 -0.11 18.78
N ASP A 7 -46.34 -0.25 19.03
CA ASP A 7 -47.01 -1.11 19.99
C ASP A 7 -46.95 -2.60 19.62
N ASP A 8 -46.99 -3.42 20.67
CA ASP A 8 -47.24 -4.86 20.64
C ASP A 8 -48.74 -5.10 20.43
N ASP A 9 -49.10 -5.85 19.40
CA ASP A 9 -50.38 -6.55 19.31
C ASP A 9 -50.09 -7.98 18.84
N ASP A 10 -50.40 -8.93 19.72
CA ASP A 10 -50.39 -10.37 19.50
C ASP A 10 -51.52 -10.78 18.54
N ASP A 11 -51.24 -11.69 17.60
CA ASP A 11 -52.22 -12.64 17.07
C ASP A 11 -51.46 -13.90 16.61
N ASP A 12 -51.60 -14.95 17.42
CA ASP A 12 -51.23 -16.32 17.10
C ASP A 12 -52.15 -16.89 16.02
N ASP A 13 -51.60 -17.40 14.91
CA ASP A 13 -52.23 -18.52 14.20
C ASP A 13 -51.17 -19.44 13.58
N ASP A 14 -51.28 -20.71 13.95
CA ASP A 14 -50.34 -21.80 13.72
C ASP A 14 -50.70 -22.51 12.41
N GLY A 15 -49.75 -22.55 11.47
CA GLY A 15 -49.99 -23.05 10.11
C GLY A 15 -48.72 -23.51 9.44
N GLY A 16 -48.14 -24.61 9.95
CA GLY A 16 -46.95 -25.25 9.40
C GLY A 16 -47.02 -25.52 7.89
N ARG A 17 -46.13 -24.85 7.14
CA ARG A 17 -45.66 -25.28 5.82
C ARG A 17 -44.14 -25.11 5.76
N ASN A 18 -43.48 -26.20 5.38
CA ASN A 18 -42.06 -26.25 5.09
C ASN A 18 -41.71 -25.32 3.92
N ASP A 19 -41.29 -24.10 4.23
CA ASP A 19 -40.56 -23.23 3.30
C ASP A 19 -39.12 -23.11 3.84
N GLU A 20 -38.17 -23.76 3.18
CA GLU A 20 -36.74 -23.47 3.34
C GLU A 20 -36.46 -22.05 2.80
N GLY A 21 -36.80 -21.06 3.63
CA GLY A 21 -36.10 -19.79 3.81
C GLY A 21 -35.54 -19.06 2.60
N ASP A 22 -36.36 -18.71 1.61
CA ASP A 22 -36.03 -17.61 0.70
C ASP A 22 -36.22 -16.29 1.48
N ALA A 23 -35.23 -15.95 2.31
CA ALA A 23 -35.28 -14.78 3.18
C ALA A 23 -35.63 -13.53 2.35
N LEU A 24 -36.77 -12.91 2.66
CA LEU A 24 -37.35 -11.81 1.89
C LEU A 24 -36.29 -10.74 1.57
N LYS A 25 -35.87 -10.64 0.30
CA LYS A 25 -34.80 -9.72 -0.12
C LYS A 25 -35.22 -8.27 0.16
N ASP A 26 -34.32 -7.49 0.76
CA ASP A 26 -34.55 -6.06 1.04
C ASP A 26 -34.50 -5.27 -0.27
N LYS A 27 -35.65 -4.69 -0.63
CA LYS A 27 -35.83 -3.89 -1.85
C LYS A 27 -35.40 -2.42 -1.69
N ARG A 28 -35.03 -1.96 -0.49
CA ARG A 28 -34.54 -0.60 -0.28
C ARG A 28 -33.27 -0.35 -1.08
N SER A 29 -33.12 0.87 -1.57
CA SER A 29 -31.96 1.30 -2.34
C SER A 29 -30.85 1.79 -1.41
N TYR A 30 -29.67 1.18 -1.52
CA TYR A 30 -28.48 1.53 -0.76
C TYR A 30 -27.38 2.03 -1.69
N VAL A 31 -26.72 3.13 -1.30
CA VAL A 31 -25.61 3.71 -2.06
C VAL A 31 -24.40 3.87 -1.16
N LEU A 32 -23.38 3.04 -1.41
CA LEU A 32 -22.06 3.18 -0.80
C LEU A 32 -21.26 4.28 -1.50
N ARG A 33 -20.74 5.24 -0.76
CA ARG A 33 -19.91 6.34 -1.27
C ARG A 33 -18.45 6.10 -0.89
N VAL A 34 -17.59 6.00 -1.90
CA VAL A 34 -16.19 5.64 -1.72
C VAL A 34 -15.28 6.73 -2.28
N GLY A 35 -14.47 7.34 -1.42
CA GLY A 35 -13.42 8.27 -1.81
C GLY A 35 -12.13 7.53 -2.15
N SER A 36 -11.51 7.79 -3.31
CA SER A 36 -10.24 7.14 -3.67
C SER A 36 -9.30 8.08 -4.43
N LEU A 37 -7.99 7.93 -4.23
CA LEU A 37 -7.01 8.49 -5.17
C LEU A 37 -7.22 7.90 -6.58
N ARG A 38 -7.11 8.74 -7.61
CA ARG A 38 -7.21 8.30 -9.01
C ARG A 38 -6.18 7.22 -9.32
N GLY A 39 -6.66 6.07 -9.81
CA GLY A 39 -5.82 4.91 -10.14
C GLY A 39 -5.49 4.01 -8.95
N SER A 40 -6.00 4.32 -7.75
CA SER A 40 -5.90 3.43 -6.59
C SER A 40 -7.07 2.43 -6.54
N ALA A 41 -8.31 2.88 -6.69
CA ALA A 41 -9.49 2.01 -6.89
C ALA A 41 -9.98 2.05 -8.35
N SER A 42 -10.46 0.90 -8.85
CA SER A 42 -10.91 0.76 -10.23
C SER A 42 -12.40 1.05 -10.39
N PRO A 43 -12.85 1.86 -11.37
CA PRO A 43 -14.27 2.03 -11.71
C PRO A 43 -15.02 0.70 -11.96
N ARG A 44 -14.31 -0.36 -12.36
CA ARG A 44 -14.89 -1.69 -12.56
C ARG A 44 -15.40 -2.34 -11.27
N TRP A 45 -14.81 -1.98 -10.12
CA TRP A 45 -15.21 -2.54 -8.82
C TRP A 45 -16.64 -2.17 -8.44
N MET A 46 -17.16 -1.04 -8.91
CA MET A 46 -18.53 -0.61 -8.62
C MET A 46 -19.56 -1.55 -9.26
N LYS A 47 -19.27 -2.01 -10.49
CA LYS A 47 -20.13 -2.97 -11.18
C LYS A 47 -20.01 -4.36 -10.54
N GLY A 48 -18.78 -4.83 -10.34
CA GLY A 48 -18.55 -6.14 -9.72
C GLY A 48 -19.08 -6.23 -8.29
N PHE A 49 -19.02 -5.14 -7.51
CA PHE A 49 -19.61 -5.10 -6.17
C PHE A 49 -21.13 -5.22 -6.19
N LYS A 50 -21.79 -4.61 -7.17
CA LYS A 50 -23.25 -4.74 -7.34
C LYS A 50 -23.66 -6.18 -7.65
N GLU A 51 -22.87 -6.88 -8.47
CA GLU A 51 -23.05 -8.30 -8.76
C GLU A 51 -22.80 -9.14 -7.51
N TYR A 52 -21.66 -8.94 -6.84
CA TYR A 52 -21.31 -9.59 -5.57
C TYR A 52 -22.42 -9.46 -4.52
N MET A 53 -23.00 -8.26 -4.33
CA MET A 53 -24.05 -8.03 -3.35
C MET A 53 -25.36 -8.75 -3.65
N ARG A 54 -25.67 -9.00 -4.93
CA ARG A 54 -26.87 -9.76 -5.33
C ARG A 54 -26.80 -11.21 -4.86
N ASP A 55 -25.59 -11.76 -4.85
CA ASP A 55 -25.33 -13.18 -4.61
C ASP A 55 -24.96 -13.44 -3.13
N HIS A 56 -24.36 -12.46 -2.45
CA HIS A 56 -23.77 -12.63 -1.10
C HIS A 56 -24.47 -11.79 -0.01
N SER A 57 -25.64 -11.23 -0.29
CA SER A 57 -26.39 -10.44 0.68
C SER A 57 -27.90 -10.45 0.46
N ARG A 58 -28.66 -10.08 1.50
CA ARG A 58 -30.11 -9.85 1.40
C ARG A 58 -30.50 -8.57 0.64
N TYR A 59 -29.55 -7.70 0.32
CA TYR A 59 -29.82 -6.37 -0.25
C TYR A 59 -29.90 -6.44 -1.78
N GLN A 60 -31.08 -6.22 -2.35
CA GLN A 60 -31.29 -6.35 -3.79
C GLN A 60 -30.79 -5.12 -4.57
N ASN A 61 -30.98 -3.92 -4.01
CA ASN A 61 -30.75 -2.64 -4.70
C ASN A 61 -29.53 -1.91 -4.14
N VAL A 62 -28.34 -2.48 -4.35
CA VAL A 62 -27.07 -1.89 -3.93
C VAL A 62 -26.35 -1.22 -5.11
N ASN A 63 -25.88 0.00 -4.90
CA ASN A 63 -24.96 0.68 -5.80
C ASN A 63 -23.75 1.22 -5.03
N ALA A 64 -22.62 1.38 -5.72
CA ALA A 64 -21.45 2.07 -5.21
C ALA A 64 -21.11 3.28 -6.10
N ARG A 65 -20.68 4.37 -5.48
CA ARG A 65 -20.22 5.59 -6.16
C ARG A 65 -18.78 5.87 -5.77
N LEU A 66 -17.93 6.05 -6.79
CA LEU A 66 -16.52 6.35 -6.60
C LEU A 66 -16.23 7.83 -6.82
N TYR A 67 -15.62 8.47 -5.81
CA TYR A 67 -15.22 9.87 -5.83
C TYR A 67 -13.70 9.96 -5.94
N LEU A 68 -13.22 10.27 -7.15
CA LEU A 68 -11.78 10.28 -7.46
C LEU A 68 -11.08 11.57 -7.04
N ARG A 69 -10.06 11.44 -6.21
CA ARG A 69 -9.12 12.51 -5.83
C ARG A 69 -7.98 12.57 -6.84
N LYS A 70 -7.53 13.78 -7.18
CA LYS A 70 -6.55 14.01 -8.26
C LYS A 70 -5.11 14.02 -7.76
N LYS A 71 -4.88 14.53 -6.56
CA LYS A 71 -3.54 14.70 -5.97
C LYS A 71 -3.29 13.65 -4.90
N LEU A 72 -2.05 13.17 -4.82
CA LEU A 72 -1.58 12.37 -3.69
C LEU A 72 -1.74 13.20 -2.40
N GLY A 73 -2.12 12.56 -1.29
CA GLY A 73 -2.37 13.24 -0.02
C GLY A 73 -3.73 13.95 0.08
N GLN A 74 -4.41 14.24 -1.04
CA GLN A 74 -5.68 14.96 -1.03
C GLN A 74 -6.76 14.28 -0.16
N GLY A 75 -6.79 12.95 -0.11
CA GLY A 75 -7.72 12.23 0.76
C GLY A 75 -7.49 12.54 2.25
N TYR A 76 -6.24 12.65 2.68
CA TYR A 76 -5.90 13.07 4.04
C TYR A 76 -6.22 14.56 4.26
N ASP A 77 -5.85 15.42 3.33
CA ASP A 77 -6.12 16.86 3.43
C ASP A 77 -7.62 17.15 3.57
N ASP A 78 -8.46 16.49 2.75
CA ASP A 78 -9.91 16.61 2.82
C ASP A 78 -10.45 16.19 4.21
N LEU A 79 -9.96 15.07 4.76
CA LEU A 79 -10.35 14.61 6.10
C LEU A 79 -9.91 15.59 7.19
N TYR A 80 -8.68 16.09 7.10
CA TYR A 80 -8.11 17.00 8.09
C TYR A 80 -8.79 18.36 8.07
N GLU A 81 -9.02 18.95 6.89
CA GLU A 81 -9.79 20.19 6.77
C GLU A 81 -11.20 20.05 7.36
N MET A 82 -11.87 18.92 7.11
CA MET A 82 -13.19 18.62 7.70
C MET A 82 -13.12 18.53 9.21
N LYS A 83 -12.13 17.82 9.75
CA LYS A 83 -11.94 17.65 11.18
C LYS A 83 -11.70 18.99 11.88
N GLN A 84 -11.03 19.91 11.20
CA GLN A 84 -10.75 21.27 11.68
C GLN A 84 -11.93 22.25 11.46
N GLY A 85 -13.06 21.80 10.88
CA GLY A 85 -14.19 22.67 10.56
C GLY A 85 -13.91 23.73 9.48
N LYS A 86 -12.81 23.59 8.73
CA LYS A 86 -12.37 24.56 7.71
C LYS A 86 -13.11 24.41 6.37
N VAL A 87 -13.91 23.36 6.22
CA VAL A 87 -14.68 23.09 5.00
C VAL A 87 -16.08 23.65 5.14
N GLY A 88 -16.42 24.66 4.32
CA GLY A 88 -17.78 25.18 4.26
C GLY A 88 -18.81 24.11 3.86
N ARG A 89 -20.04 24.20 4.39
CA ARG A 89 -21.11 23.18 4.25
C ARG A 89 -21.33 22.67 2.82
N ARG A 90 -21.25 23.54 1.80
CA ARG A 90 -21.39 23.15 0.38
C ARG A 90 -20.22 22.31 -0.13
N LYS A 91 -18.99 22.63 0.27
CA LYS A 91 -17.78 21.86 -0.08
C LYS A 91 -17.79 20.51 0.65
N ALA A 92 -18.20 20.49 1.92
CA ALA A 92 -18.31 19.29 2.74
C ALA A 92 -19.23 18.23 2.12
N LYS A 93 -20.43 18.62 1.67
CA LYS A 93 -21.39 17.71 1.02
C LYS A 93 -20.84 17.07 -0.26
N LYS A 94 -19.96 17.78 -0.97
CA LYS A 94 -19.41 17.37 -2.28
C LYS A 94 -18.12 16.54 -2.16
N VAL A 95 -17.29 16.85 -1.17
CA VAL A 95 -15.92 16.34 -1.06
C VAL A 95 -15.73 15.40 0.14
N CYS A 96 -16.65 15.40 1.09
CA CYS A 96 -16.48 14.72 2.38
C CYS A 96 -17.80 14.09 2.85
N SER A 97 -18.44 13.33 1.97
CA SER A 97 -19.63 12.53 2.26
C SER A 97 -19.37 11.03 2.08
N ASP A 98 -18.11 10.63 2.03
CA ASP A 98 -17.68 9.26 1.80
C ASP A 98 -17.97 8.37 3.02
N ASP A 99 -18.51 7.17 2.79
CA ASP A 99 -18.66 6.14 3.81
C ASP A 99 -17.31 5.43 4.06
N LEU A 100 -16.50 5.32 3.00
CA LEU A 100 -15.12 4.81 3.04
C LEU A 100 -14.20 5.72 2.23
N THR A 101 -12.96 5.88 2.68
CA THR A 101 -11.92 6.60 1.93
C THR A 101 -10.64 5.79 1.85
N THR A 102 -9.88 5.94 0.76
CA THR A 102 -8.53 5.37 0.65
C THR A 102 -7.52 6.27 1.34
N LEU A 103 -6.67 5.70 2.19
CA LEU A 103 -5.44 6.34 2.65
C LEU A 103 -4.26 5.42 2.35
N GLY A 104 -3.17 6.00 1.85
CA GLY A 104 -1.89 5.30 1.86
C GLY A 104 -1.45 5.06 3.30
N ASP A 105 -0.77 3.95 3.53
CA ASP A 105 -0.22 3.55 4.81
C ASP A 105 0.59 4.65 5.52
N ALA A 106 1.33 5.45 4.76
CA ALA A 106 2.11 6.58 5.26
C ALA A 106 1.28 7.67 5.98
N TRP A 107 -0.03 7.77 5.73
CA TRP A 107 -0.92 8.75 6.38
C TRP A 107 -1.69 8.18 7.58
N LEU A 108 -1.63 6.87 7.83
CA LEU A 108 -2.46 6.24 8.86
C LEU A 108 -2.19 6.81 10.25
N GLU A 109 -0.93 6.89 10.67
CA GLU A 109 -0.58 7.42 12.00
C GLU A 109 -1.14 8.83 12.21
N GLN A 110 -0.85 9.75 11.28
CA GLN A 110 -1.30 11.14 11.37
C GLN A 110 -2.84 11.24 11.32
N ALA A 111 -3.50 10.44 10.48
CA ALA A 111 -4.96 10.43 10.40
C ALA A 111 -5.61 9.97 11.71
N ILE A 112 -4.99 9.01 12.41
CA ILE A 112 -5.45 8.52 13.71
C ILE A 112 -5.20 9.56 14.79
N GLU A 113 -3.96 10.06 14.86
CA GLU A 113 -3.53 11.06 15.84
C GLU A 113 -4.40 12.32 15.80
N LYS A 114 -4.76 12.78 14.59
CA LYS A 114 -5.64 13.94 14.38
C LYS A 114 -7.14 13.60 14.46
N GLY A 115 -7.51 12.33 14.68
CA GLY A 115 -8.90 11.89 14.77
C GLY A 115 -9.70 12.10 13.47
N CYS A 116 -9.02 11.99 12.33
CA CYS A 116 -9.58 12.13 10.98
C CYS A 116 -10.35 10.89 10.53
N ILE A 117 -9.96 9.73 11.04
CA ILE A 117 -10.59 8.42 10.79
C ILE A 117 -11.04 7.79 12.11
N GLN A 118 -11.86 6.76 12.04
CA GLN A 118 -12.35 5.98 13.17
C GLN A 118 -12.00 4.50 13.02
N PRO A 119 -11.88 3.74 14.14
CA PRO A 119 -11.58 2.31 14.07
C PRO A 119 -12.76 1.52 13.50
N ILE A 120 -12.44 0.38 12.90
CA ILE A 120 -13.42 -0.60 12.39
C ILE A 120 -13.74 -1.56 13.55
N ILE A 121 -14.91 -1.41 14.16
CA ILE A 121 -15.28 -2.18 15.34
C ILE A 121 -15.67 -3.61 14.95
N GLY A 122 -15.00 -4.60 15.58
CA GLY A 122 -15.22 -6.01 15.31
C GLY A 122 -14.55 -6.52 14.03
N ALA A 123 -13.56 -5.78 13.51
CA ALA A 123 -12.76 -6.19 12.36
C ALA A 123 -12.16 -7.59 12.56
N GLU A 124 -11.70 -7.88 13.78
CA GLU A 124 -11.05 -9.15 14.14
C GLU A 124 -11.98 -10.36 14.07
N HIS A 125 -13.28 -10.15 13.93
CA HIS A 125 -14.30 -11.19 13.78
C HIS A 125 -14.77 -11.36 12.32
N THR A 126 -14.03 -10.80 11.37
CA THR A 126 -14.38 -10.84 9.93
C THR A 126 -13.53 -11.85 9.16
N ASP A 127 -14.13 -12.49 8.15
CA ASP A 127 -13.40 -13.41 7.27
C ASP A 127 -12.23 -12.72 6.54
N TRP A 128 -12.45 -11.45 6.14
CA TRP A 128 -11.40 -10.69 5.45
C TRP A 128 -10.22 -10.44 6.38
N TRP A 129 -10.44 -10.20 7.67
CA TRP A 129 -9.36 -10.06 8.63
C TRP A 129 -8.54 -11.33 8.72
N ASP A 130 -9.17 -12.49 8.83
CA ASP A 130 -8.45 -13.75 8.94
C ASP A 130 -7.56 -14.02 7.72
N SER A 131 -8.03 -13.63 6.52
CA SER A 131 -7.28 -13.76 5.28
C SER A 131 -6.08 -12.79 5.13
N LEU A 132 -6.01 -11.71 5.93
CA LEU A 132 -4.97 -10.70 5.78
C LEU A 132 -3.58 -11.22 6.22
N PRO A 133 -2.51 -10.85 5.47
CA PRO A 133 -1.13 -11.09 5.86
C PRO A 133 -0.81 -10.55 7.26
N ALA A 134 0.10 -11.21 7.99
CA ALA A 134 0.46 -10.80 9.35
C ALA A 134 1.07 -9.37 9.37
N LYS A 135 1.88 -9.03 8.36
CA LYS A 135 2.46 -7.69 8.19
C LYS A 135 1.38 -6.63 7.95
N CYS A 136 0.32 -6.99 7.23
CA CYS A 136 -0.85 -6.12 7.00
C CYS A 136 -1.68 -5.93 8.27
N LYS A 137 -1.92 -7.00 9.04
CA LYS A 137 -2.58 -6.90 10.36
C LYS A 137 -1.80 -5.95 11.28
N LYS A 138 -0.48 -6.11 11.35
CA LYS A 138 0.41 -5.21 12.10
C LYS A 138 0.30 -3.76 11.61
N LEU A 139 0.28 -3.53 10.30
CA LEU A 139 0.24 -2.19 9.68
C LEU A 139 -0.97 -1.35 10.13
N VAL A 140 -2.14 -1.98 10.28
CA VAL A 140 -3.41 -1.31 10.58
C VAL A 140 -3.84 -1.41 12.05
N SER A 141 -3.16 -2.23 12.85
CA SER A 141 -3.41 -2.39 14.29
C SER A 141 -2.63 -1.36 15.10
N ARG A 142 -3.32 -0.33 15.60
CA ARG A 142 -2.69 0.82 16.26
C ARG A 142 -3.49 1.27 17.48
N ASP A 143 -2.82 1.93 18.41
CA ASP A 143 -3.49 2.64 19.49
C ASP A 143 -4.19 3.91 18.97
N ARG A 144 -4.89 4.63 19.85
CA ARG A 144 -5.58 5.89 19.50
C ARG A 144 -4.67 7.07 19.20
N THR A 145 -3.36 6.93 19.39
CA THR A 145 -2.36 7.93 19.01
C THR A 145 -1.77 7.63 17.63
N GLY A 146 -2.18 6.54 16.99
CA GLY A 146 -1.67 6.11 15.69
C GLY A 146 -0.40 5.29 15.77
N ARG A 147 0.10 4.99 16.98
CA ARG A 147 1.32 4.21 17.20
C ARG A 147 1.03 2.72 17.32
N TYR A 148 2.05 1.91 17.06
CA TYR A 148 1.95 0.47 17.30
C TYR A 148 1.98 0.16 18.79
N VAL A 149 1.16 -0.80 19.20
CA VAL A 149 1.20 -1.31 20.57
C VAL A 149 2.36 -2.30 20.67
N SER A 150 3.42 -1.92 21.38
CA SER A 150 4.56 -2.81 21.66
C SER A 150 4.11 -3.97 22.56
N LYS A 151 4.56 -5.20 22.27
CA LYS A 151 4.35 -6.36 23.16
C LYS A 151 4.81 -6.01 24.59
N GLY A 152 3.90 -6.13 25.56
CA GLY A 152 4.16 -5.87 26.97
C GLY A 152 3.68 -4.52 27.53
N LYS A 153 3.26 -3.56 26.69
CA LYS A 153 2.59 -2.34 27.17
C LYS A 153 1.07 -2.57 27.29
N ARG A 154 0.47 -2.14 28.40
CA ARG A 154 -0.99 -2.06 28.55
C ARG A 154 -1.52 -0.96 27.63
N GLY A 155 -2.10 -1.34 26.50
CA GLY A 155 -2.75 -0.42 25.57
C GLY A 155 -3.73 -1.17 24.70
N ASN A 156 -4.90 -0.58 24.47
CA ASN A 156 -5.86 -1.14 23.53
C ASN A 156 -5.35 -0.92 22.10
N SER A 157 -5.29 -2.00 21.32
CA SER A 157 -5.07 -1.94 19.88
C SER A 157 -6.42 -1.96 19.18
N TYR A 158 -6.54 -1.21 18.09
CA TYR A 158 -7.72 -1.17 17.25
C TYR A 158 -7.32 -1.33 15.78
N VAL A 159 -8.21 -1.86 14.95
CA VAL A 159 -8.04 -1.93 13.50
C VAL A 159 -8.54 -0.62 12.87
N TRP A 160 -7.66 0.10 12.20
CA TRP A 160 -7.97 1.43 11.64
C TRP A 160 -8.22 1.44 10.14
N GLY A 161 -8.01 0.32 9.48
CA GLY A 161 -8.25 0.22 8.05
C GLY A 161 -8.06 -1.19 7.51
N VAL A 162 -8.36 -1.33 6.23
CA VAL A 162 -8.29 -2.59 5.50
C VAL A 162 -7.37 -2.42 4.29
N PRO A 163 -6.14 -2.97 4.32
CA PRO A 163 -5.27 -2.96 3.15
C PRO A 163 -5.90 -3.77 2.03
N TYR A 164 -6.10 -3.17 0.86
CA TYR A 164 -6.72 -3.85 -0.29
C TYR A 164 -5.78 -3.93 -1.50
N LYS A 165 -4.80 -3.03 -1.55
CA LYS A 165 -3.80 -2.95 -2.60
C LYS A 165 -2.43 -2.72 -1.98
N TRP A 166 -1.42 -3.31 -2.58
CA TRP A 166 -0.03 -3.07 -2.22
C TRP A 166 0.85 -2.82 -3.45
N GLY A 167 2.07 -2.40 -3.17
CA GLY A 167 3.17 -2.27 -4.10
C GLY A 167 4.48 -2.25 -3.33
N CYS A 168 5.58 -1.98 -4.03
CA CYS A 168 6.89 -1.94 -3.40
C CYS A 168 7.73 -0.79 -3.93
N LEU A 169 8.78 -0.44 -3.20
CA LEU A 169 9.88 0.33 -3.74
C LEU A 169 10.67 -0.56 -4.70
N CYS A 170 11.05 -0.03 -5.85
CA CYS A 170 11.88 -0.72 -6.81
C CYS A 170 12.82 0.25 -7.51
N MET A 171 13.77 -0.29 -8.26
CA MET A 171 14.64 0.45 -9.16
C MET A 171 14.16 0.28 -10.60
N LEU A 172 13.99 1.37 -11.33
CA LEU A 172 13.92 1.36 -12.78
C LEU A 172 15.29 1.73 -13.34
N VAL A 173 15.90 0.80 -14.05
CA VAL A 173 17.31 0.82 -14.45
C VAL A 173 17.44 0.90 -15.96
N ARG A 174 18.32 1.78 -16.44
CA ARG A 174 18.84 1.77 -17.83
C ARG A 174 19.91 0.68 -17.94
N GLN A 175 19.49 -0.53 -18.29
CA GLN A 175 20.36 -1.72 -18.30
C GLN A 175 21.59 -1.51 -19.20
N ASP A 176 21.38 -0.91 -20.38
CA ASP A 176 22.45 -0.58 -21.33
C ASP A 176 23.56 0.29 -20.73
N LYS A 177 23.21 1.17 -19.79
CA LYS A 177 24.14 2.07 -19.13
C LYS A 177 24.78 1.46 -17.89
N VAL A 178 24.02 0.72 -17.09
CA VAL A 178 24.55 -0.02 -15.95
C VAL A 178 25.57 -1.06 -16.41
N ASP A 179 25.25 -1.87 -17.42
CA ASP A 179 26.18 -2.87 -17.97
C ASP A 179 27.50 -2.25 -18.47
N SER A 180 27.44 -1.03 -19.03
CA SER A 180 28.64 -0.31 -19.48
C SER A 180 29.51 0.12 -18.30
N VAL A 181 28.91 0.53 -17.18
CA VAL A 181 29.65 0.90 -15.96
C VAL A 181 30.28 -0.35 -15.32
N GLU A 182 29.55 -1.47 -15.25
CA GLU A 182 30.06 -2.72 -14.71
C GLU A 182 31.28 -3.23 -15.50
N LYS A 183 31.22 -3.13 -16.84
CA LYS A 183 32.33 -3.53 -17.73
C LYS A 183 33.52 -2.57 -17.73
N SER A 184 33.40 -1.38 -17.15
CA SER A 184 34.48 -0.36 -17.16
C SER A 184 35.65 -0.67 -16.22
N GLY A 185 35.58 -1.75 -15.44
CA GLY A 185 36.61 -2.11 -14.45
C GLY A 185 36.55 -1.29 -13.16
N ALA A 186 35.51 -0.47 -12.98
CA ALA A 186 35.35 0.39 -11.81
C ALA A 186 34.92 -0.35 -10.51
N GLY A 187 35.00 -1.69 -10.47
CA GLY A 187 34.60 -2.50 -9.31
C GLY A 187 33.10 -2.42 -8.97
N PHE A 188 32.27 -1.96 -9.90
CA PHE A 188 30.84 -1.75 -9.69
C PHE A 188 30.01 -2.92 -10.22
N ALA A 189 29.01 -3.36 -9.45
CA ALA A 189 27.92 -4.21 -9.90
C ALA A 189 26.64 -3.81 -9.18
N LEU A 190 25.51 -3.70 -9.88
CA LEU A 190 24.22 -3.40 -9.25
C LEU A 190 23.58 -4.70 -8.76
N ARG A 191 23.63 -4.96 -7.46
CA ARG A 191 23.16 -6.18 -6.79
C ARG A 191 22.17 -5.90 -5.67
N ASP A 192 22.34 -4.80 -4.95
CA ASP A 192 21.59 -4.46 -3.75
C ASP A 192 21.45 -2.93 -3.56
N TRP A 193 20.73 -2.51 -2.52
CA TRP A 193 20.55 -1.11 -2.15
C TRP A 193 21.87 -0.39 -1.86
N GLY A 194 22.86 -1.09 -1.31
CA GLY A 194 24.18 -0.54 -0.98
C GLY A 194 24.93 -0.01 -2.21
N ASP A 195 24.68 -0.56 -3.39
CA ASP A 195 25.37 -0.18 -4.62
C ASP A 195 24.97 1.23 -5.10
N LEU A 196 23.85 1.77 -4.60
CA LEU A 196 23.48 3.17 -4.83
C LEU A 196 24.51 4.17 -4.27
N TRP A 197 25.35 3.75 -3.32
CA TRP A 197 26.44 4.55 -2.77
C TRP A 197 27.74 4.48 -3.58
N HIS A 198 27.80 3.62 -4.62
CA HIS A 198 29.03 3.46 -5.37
C HIS A 198 29.39 4.74 -6.15
N PRO A 199 30.65 5.23 -6.11
CA PRO A 199 31.05 6.48 -6.78
C PRO A 199 30.73 6.54 -8.28
N SER A 200 30.72 5.39 -8.96
CA SER A 200 30.36 5.30 -10.39
C SER A 200 28.92 5.74 -10.69
N LEU A 201 28.03 5.78 -9.71
CA LEU A 201 26.65 6.26 -9.83
C LEU A 201 26.45 7.73 -9.45
N ARG A 202 27.52 8.48 -9.15
CA ARG A 202 27.42 9.88 -8.74
C ARG A 202 26.75 10.74 -9.80
N GLY A 203 25.66 11.40 -9.40
CA GLY A 203 24.83 12.22 -10.29
C GLY A 203 24.00 11.42 -11.30
N LYS A 204 23.87 10.10 -11.12
CA LYS A 204 23.13 9.18 -12.01
C LYS A 204 21.97 8.46 -11.32
N VAL A 205 21.73 8.74 -10.03
CA VAL A 205 20.60 8.20 -9.27
C VAL A 205 19.50 9.25 -9.15
N ALA A 206 18.24 8.84 -9.21
CA ALA A 206 17.12 9.67 -8.79
C ALA A 206 16.29 8.97 -7.72
N LEU A 207 15.81 9.75 -6.74
CA LEU A 207 14.94 9.28 -5.67
C LEU A 207 13.63 10.09 -5.68
N PRO A 208 12.54 9.57 -5.07
CA PRO A 208 11.36 10.37 -4.75
C PRO A 208 11.74 11.50 -3.78
N ASN A 209 11.02 12.63 -3.82
CA ASN A 209 11.12 13.66 -2.78
C ASN A 209 10.51 13.17 -1.46
N SER A 210 11.24 12.32 -0.75
CA SER A 210 10.81 11.73 0.51
C SER A 210 12.00 11.66 1.46
N PRO A 211 12.13 12.63 2.38
CA PRO A 211 13.17 12.59 3.42
C PRO A 211 13.13 11.29 4.23
N ARG A 212 11.92 10.80 4.50
CA ARG A 212 11.71 9.50 5.16
C ARG A 212 12.39 8.38 4.38
N LEU A 213 12.16 8.28 3.07
CA LEU A 213 12.77 7.22 2.27
C LEU A 213 14.31 7.28 2.25
N LEU A 214 14.90 8.49 2.26
CA LEU A 214 16.35 8.66 2.38
C LEU A 214 16.90 8.08 3.69
N VAL A 215 16.24 8.38 4.81
CA VAL A 215 16.59 7.84 6.13
C VAL A 215 16.50 6.33 6.14
N GLU A 216 15.40 5.79 5.63
CA GLU A 216 15.09 4.35 5.67
C GLU A 216 16.04 3.54 4.79
N LEU A 217 16.39 4.04 3.59
CA LEU A 217 17.42 3.41 2.74
C LEU A 217 18.80 3.43 3.42
N THR A 218 19.14 4.53 4.11
CA THR A 218 20.43 4.67 4.81
C THR A 218 20.51 3.68 5.99
N LEU A 219 19.45 3.59 6.81
CA LEU A 219 19.37 2.63 7.91
C LEU A 219 19.44 1.18 7.41
N ARG A 220 18.75 0.88 6.31
CA ARG A 220 18.80 -0.46 5.69
C ARG A 220 20.22 -0.85 5.29
N VAL A 221 20.96 0.04 4.63
CA VAL A 221 22.37 -0.24 4.25
C VAL A 221 23.30 -0.37 5.46
N MET A 222 22.91 0.20 6.60
CA MET A 222 23.62 0.01 7.88
C MET A 222 23.22 -1.28 8.62
N GLY A 223 22.26 -2.06 8.11
CA GLY A 223 21.70 -3.22 8.82
C GLY A 223 20.84 -2.83 10.02
N LYS A 224 20.21 -1.65 9.98
CA LYS A 224 19.38 -1.05 11.04
C LYS A 224 17.95 -0.80 10.59
N ASP A 225 17.46 -1.59 9.64
CA ASP A 225 16.11 -1.54 9.05
C ASP A 225 14.95 -1.74 10.05
N GLY A 226 15.23 -2.27 11.24
CA GLY A 226 14.26 -2.35 12.34
C GLY A 226 14.08 -1.07 13.17
N ILE A 227 14.88 -0.03 12.95
CA ILE A 227 14.79 1.25 13.67
C ILE A 227 13.88 2.20 12.90
N GLU A 228 12.73 2.53 13.48
CA GLU A 228 11.86 3.57 12.92
C GLU A 228 12.58 4.93 12.94
N SER A 229 12.33 5.78 11.93
CA SER A 229 12.97 7.10 11.84
C SER A 229 12.63 8.04 13.01
N SER A 230 11.54 7.81 13.74
CA SER A 230 11.19 8.45 15.02
C SER A 230 12.08 8.00 16.20
N ASN A 231 12.80 6.90 16.05
CA ASN A 231 13.65 6.28 17.06
C ASN A 231 15.14 6.39 16.73
N LEU A 232 15.55 7.32 15.85
CA LEU A 232 16.96 7.57 15.54
C LEU A 232 17.80 7.89 16.78
N GLY A 233 17.19 8.44 17.84
CA GLY A 233 17.84 8.69 19.13
C GLY A 233 18.25 7.42 19.89
N THR A 234 17.84 6.23 19.44
CA THR A 234 18.30 4.94 19.99
C THR A 234 19.66 4.50 19.46
N LEU A 235 20.15 5.15 18.39
CA LEU A 235 21.50 4.92 17.87
C LEU A 235 22.56 5.42 18.86
N SER A 236 23.68 4.71 18.96
CA SER A 236 24.86 5.23 19.66
C SER A 236 25.37 6.51 18.97
N LYS A 237 26.22 7.29 19.65
CA LYS A 237 26.81 8.49 19.06
C LYS A 237 27.62 8.16 17.79
N GLU A 238 28.32 7.04 17.81
CA GLU A 238 29.15 6.53 16.71
C GLU A 238 28.27 6.06 15.55
N GLU A 239 27.22 5.28 15.85
CA GLU A 239 26.25 4.83 14.83
C GLU A 239 25.55 6.02 14.17
N PHE A 240 25.16 7.02 14.95
CA PHE A 240 24.53 8.23 14.43
C PHE A 240 25.51 9.06 13.56
N ALA A 241 26.81 9.09 13.90
CA ALA A 241 27.82 9.73 13.06
C ALA A 241 27.96 9.02 11.70
N VAL A 242 28.01 7.68 11.69
CA VAL A 242 28.04 6.88 10.45
C VAL A 242 26.76 7.07 9.63
N PHE A 243 25.60 7.10 10.30
CA PHE A 243 24.31 7.38 9.65
C PHE A 243 24.33 8.73 8.92
N ARG A 244 24.77 9.81 9.58
CA ARG A 244 24.86 11.14 8.95
C ARG A 244 25.80 11.14 7.75
N MET A 245 26.95 10.49 7.88
CA MET A 245 27.92 10.37 6.79
C MET A 245 27.31 9.66 5.57
N LYS A 246 26.72 8.47 5.77
CA LYS A 246 26.07 7.72 4.68
C LYS A 246 24.89 8.45 4.07
N LEU A 247 24.10 9.17 4.87
CA LEU A 247 22.98 9.97 4.38
C LEU A 247 23.47 11.10 3.46
N GLN A 248 24.57 11.78 3.83
CA GLN A 248 25.20 12.82 3.00
C GLN A 248 25.79 12.23 1.71
N GLU A 249 26.44 11.07 1.79
CA GLU A 249 26.94 10.35 0.62
C GLU A 249 25.79 10.04 -0.35
N LEU A 250 24.69 9.45 0.13
CA LEU A 250 23.53 9.15 -0.71
C LEU A 250 22.98 10.42 -1.36
N ARG A 251 22.82 11.50 -0.58
CA ARG A 251 22.36 12.79 -1.10
C ARG A 251 23.26 13.32 -2.22
N ALA A 252 24.58 13.13 -2.10
CA ALA A 252 25.54 13.51 -3.13
C ALA A 252 25.53 12.60 -4.38
N GLN A 253 25.04 11.35 -4.25
CA GLN A 253 24.81 10.46 -5.39
C GLN A 253 23.60 10.90 -6.23
N VAL A 254 22.59 11.49 -5.59
CA VAL A 254 21.29 11.79 -6.20
C VAL A 254 21.36 13.03 -7.09
N LYS A 255 20.97 12.86 -8.36
CA LYS A 255 20.83 13.94 -9.33
C LYS A 255 19.58 14.78 -9.09
N THR A 256 18.46 14.11 -8.81
CA THR A 256 17.17 14.77 -8.62
C THR A 256 16.29 13.99 -7.65
N PHE A 257 15.57 14.75 -6.81
CA PHE A 257 14.54 14.24 -5.91
C PHE A 257 13.16 14.34 -6.56
N SER A 258 13.04 13.90 -7.81
CA SER A 258 11.78 13.98 -8.57
C SER A 258 11.65 12.76 -9.48
N THR A 259 10.72 11.87 -9.13
CA THR A 259 10.41 10.73 -9.98
C THR A 259 9.95 11.19 -11.36
N GLU A 260 9.16 12.26 -11.46
CA GLU A 260 8.68 12.77 -12.74
C GLU A 260 9.82 13.25 -13.65
N ASP A 261 10.73 14.07 -13.12
CA ASP A 261 11.85 14.60 -13.89
C ASP A 261 12.85 13.51 -14.27
N ALA A 262 13.07 12.54 -13.38
CA ALA A 262 13.88 11.36 -13.66
C ALA A 262 13.30 10.51 -14.80
N LEU A 263 11.99 10.27 -14.76
CA LEU A 263 11.28 9.56 -15.82
C LEU A 263 11.35 10.36 -17.15
N LYS A 264 11.20 11.68 -17.14
CA LYS A 264 11.40 12.51 -18.35
C LYS A 264 12.83 12.35 -18.90
N SER A 265 13.84 12.39 -18.03
CA SER A 265 15.25 12.19 -18.41
C SER A 265 15.51 10.81 -19.03
N MET A 266 14.88 9.74 -18.54
CA MET A 266 15.07 8.40 -19.10
C MET A 266 14.44 8.18 -20.48
N LYS A 267 13.46 9.01 -20.87
CA LYS A 267 12.75 8.93 -22.16
C LYS A 267 13.57 9.47 -23.33
N SER A 268 14.52 10.37 -23.09
CA SER A 268 15.18 11.11 -24.15
C SER A 268 16.18 10.22 -24.91
N GLN A 269 15.98 10.08 -26.22
CA GLN A 269 16.96 9.46 -27.14
C GLN A 269 18.00 10.51 -27.52
N GLN A 270 18.75 10.96 -26.52
CA GLN A 270 19.62 12.11 -26.66
C GLN A 270 21.05 11.73 -27.02
N SER A 271 21.69 12.65 -27.76
CA SER A 271 23.07 12.66 -28.26
C SER A 271 24.09 12.23 -27.21
N GLU A 272 25.23 11.70 -27.65
CA GLU A 272 26.34 11.27 -26.77
C GLU A 272 26.84 12.39 -25.83
N SER A 273 26.71 13.66 -26.22
CA SER A 273 27.10 14.81 -25.39
C SER A 273 26.18 15.06 -24.17
N GLU A 274 24.95 14.55 -24.17
CA GLU A 274 24.01 14.68 -23.04
C GLU A 274 24.07 13.48 -22.07
N LEU A 275 24.94 12.49 -22.34
CA LEU A 275 25.09 11.26 -21.53
C LEU A 275 25.55 11.52 -20.10
N SER A 276 26.37 12.55 -19.86
CA SER A 276 26.80 12.96 -18.52
C SER A 276 25.64 13.48 -17.67
N ASN A 277 24.51 13.82 -18.31
CA ASN A 277 23.32 14.33 -17.65
C ASN A 277 22.19 13.31 -17.47
N GLN A 278 22.37 12.04 -17.86
CA GLN A 278 21.31 11.04 -17.80
C GLN A 278 21.26 10.31 -16.46
N VAL A 279 20.04 10.06 -15.98
CA VAL A 279 19.78 9.20 -14.82
C VAL A 279 19.82 7.73 -15.25
N TYR A 280 20.61 6.91 -14.55
CA TYR A 280 20.78 5.48 -14.85
C TYR A 280 19.87 4.61 -13.99
N VAL A 281 19.64 5.03 -12.74
CA VAL A 281 18.82 4.32 -11.76
C VAL A 281 17.80 5.26 -11.15
N VAL A 282 16.52 4.93 -11.28
CA VAL A 282 15.43 5.65 -10.61
C VAL A 282 14.83 4.74 -9.55
N VAL A 283 14.95 5.13 -8.30
CA VAL A 283 14.24 4.47 -7.20
C VAL A 283 12.85 5.10 -7.08
N GLY A 284 11.84 4.27 -6.81
CA GLY A 284 10.49 4.76 -6.61
C GLY A 284 9.47 3.64 -6.48
N TRP A 285 8.22 4.02 -6.21
CA TRP A 285 7.15 3.07 -6.04
C TRP A 285 6.79 2.38 -7.36
N SER A 286 6.63 1.06 -7.32
CA SER A 286 6.32 0.18 -8.45
C SER A 286 5.15 0.68 -9.29
N HIS A 287 4.08 1.14 -8.63
CA HIS A 287 2.88 1.68 -9.29
C HIS A 287 3.12 3.01 -10.04
N ASN A 288 4.24 3.68 -9.81
CA ASN A 288 4.66 4.88 -10.55
C ASN A 288 5.67 4.55 -11.64
N LEU A 289 6.59 3.63 -11.40
CA LEU A 289 7.67 3.29 -12.34
C LEU A 289 7.25 2.30 -13.44
N LEU A 290 6.50 1.26 -13.10
CA LEU A 290 6.17 0.20 -14.06
C LEU A 290 5.25 0.62 -15.22
N PRO A 291 4.30 1.56 -15.04
CA PRO A 291 3.58 2.15 -16.17
C PRO A 291 4.51 2.86 -17.17
N PHE A 292 5.63 3.41 -16.69
CA PHE A 292 6.59 4.15 -17.53
C PHE A 292 7.51 3.23 -18.34
N LYS A 293 7.94 2.08 -17.80
CA LYS A 293 8.80 1.10 -18.49
C LYS A 293 8.29 0.80 -19.91
N GLY A 294 6.96 0.76 -20.09
CA GLY A 294 6.33 0.57 -21.39
C GLY A 294 6.79 -0.72 -22.06
N LYS A 295 7.19 -0.62 -23.33
CA LYS A 295 7.80 -1.70 -24.14
C LYS A 295 9.32 -1.54 -24.30
N SER A 296 9.97 -0.63 -23.56
CA SER A 296 11.41 -0.41 -23.70
C SER A 296 12.19 -1.63 -23.24
N ASN A 297 13.05 -2.17 -24.10
CA ASN A 297 13.96 -3.27 -23.77
C ASN A 297 15.20 -2.79 -22.98
N LYS A 298 15.51 -1.49 -22.99
CA LYS A 298 16.62 -0.89 -22.25
C LYS A 298 16.29 -0.61 -20.79
N LEU A 299 15.01 -0.51 -20.47
CA LEU A 299 14.53 -0.22 -19.12
C LEU A 299 14.14 -1.52 -18.42
N ARG A 300 14.76 -1.80 -17.29
CA ARG A 300 14.46 -2.95 -16.45
C ARG A 300 14.02 -2.47 -15.07
N ALA A 301 12.88 -2.98 -14.61
CA ALA A 301 12.46 -2.76 -13.24
C ALA A 301 12.94 -3.92 -12.39
N VAL A 302 13.64 -3.62 -11.30
CA VAL A 302 14.31 -4.60 -10.45
C VAL A 302 14.12 -4.27 -8.98
N VAL A 303 14.26 -5.30 -8.14
CA VAL A 303 14.25 -5.20 -6.68
C VAL A 303 15.36 -6.08 -6.11
N PRO A 304 16.12 -5.63 -5.08
CA PRO A 304 17.10 -6.47 -4.40
C PRO A 304 16.46 -7.67 -3.70
N LEU A 305 17.08 -8.83 -3.85
CA LEU A 305 16.67 -10.07 -3.17
C LEU A 305 16.89 -10.03 -1.66
N SER A 306 17.69 -9.08 -1.16
CA SER A 306 17.78 -8.74 0.26
C SER A 306 16.49 -8.16 0.85
N GLY A 307 15.50 -7.86 0.00
CA GLY A 307 14.20 -7.32 0.39
C GLY A 307 14.01 -5.87 -0.04
N THR A 308 12.80 -5.36 0.12
CA THR A 308 12.42 -3.99 -0.22
C THR A 308 11.47 -3.37 0.80
N ILE A 309 11.03 -2.15 0.53
CA ILE A 309 10.01 -1.43 1.28
C ILE A 309 8.66 -1.66 0.59
N LEU A 310 7.68 -2.16 1.33
CA LEU A 310 6.31 -2.31 0.88
C LEU A 310 5.51 -1.04 1.15
N SER A 311 4.49 -0.80 0.33
CA SER A 311 3.48 0.25 0.52
C SER A 311 2.09 -0.35 0.36
N ALA A 312 1.12 0.10 1.12
CA ALA A 312 -0.28 -0.28 0.94
C ALA A 312 -1.23 0.92 0.89
N ASP A 313 -2.30 0.78 0.10
CA ASP A 313 -3.47 1.63 0.21
C ASP A 313 -4.54 0.89 1.04
N CYS A 314 -5.10 1.59 2.02
CA CYS A 314 -6.05 1.06 2.99
C CYS A 314 -7.41 1.74 2.84
N TRP A 315 -8.48 0.96 2.90
CA TRP A 315 -9.81 1.51 3.19
C TRP A 315 -9.86 1.95 4.64
N CYS A 316 -10.30 3.19 4.87
CA CYS A 316 -10.46 3.78 6.19
C CYS A 316 -11.88 4.35 6.31
N VAL A 317 -12.42 4.35 7.53
CA VAL A 317 -13.73 4.96 7.82
C VAL A 317 -13.50 6.40 8.27
N PRO A 318 -13.99 7.42 7.53
CA PRO A 318 -13.87 8.83 7.95
C PRO A 318 -14.56 9.10 9.28
N HIS A 319 -14.08 10.07 10.07
CA HIS A 319 -14.66 10.44 11.36
C HIS A 319 -16.12 10.94 11.30
N TYR A 320 -16.57 11.42 10.14
CA TYR A 320 -17.94 11.90 9.92
C TYR A 320 -18.87 10.80 9.36
N ALA A 321 -18.32 9.66 8.95
CA ALA A 321 -19.11 8.54 8.48
C ALA A 321 -19.78 7.85 9.66
N MET A 322 -20.84 7.09 9.38
CA MET A 322 -21.44 6.22 10.39
C MET A 322 -20.39 5.24 10.89
N PRO A 323 -20.25 5.02 12.21
CA PRO A 323 -19.34 4.02 12.74
C PRO A 323 -19.60 2.66 12.10
N SER A 324 -18.52 2.01 11.65
CA SER A 324 -18.61 0.63 11.18
C SER A 324 -18.72 -0.28 12.40
N THR A 325 -19.94 -0.68 12.76
CA THR A 325 -20.21 -1.68 13.80
C THR A 325 -20.67 -2.99 13.15
N SER A 326 -20.04 -4.11 13.54
CA SER A 326 -20.42 -5.52 13.32
C SER A 326 -20.90 -5.96 11.92
N MET A 327 -20.31 -7.06 11.44
CA MET A 327 -20.79 -8.05 10.46
C MET A 327 -22.10 -7.72 9.71
N SER A 328 -22.05 -7.73 8.38
CA SER A 328 -23.20 -7.61 7.45
C SER A 328 -23.69 -6.19 7.10
N THR A 329 -22.91 -5.15 7.36
CA THR A 329 -23.16 -3.84 6.72
C THR A 329 -22.72 -3.84 5.26
N ILE A 330 -23.28 -2.93 4.44
CA ILE A 330 -22.81 -2.70 3.07
C ILE A 330 -21.32 -2.33 3.02
N VAL A 331 -20.81 -1.63 4.05
CA VAL A 331 -19.41 -1.26 4.21
C VAL A 331 -18.56 -2.51 4.38
N ASP A 332 -18.92 -3.39 5.33
CA ASP A 332 -18.21 -4.65 5.58
C ASP A 332 -18.17 -5.54 4.33
N LYS A 333 -19.29 -5.66 3.60
CA LYS A 333 -19.33 -6.40 2.33
C LYS A 333 -18.40 -5.81 1.27
N TRP A 334 -18.23 -4.49 1.22
CA TRP A 334 -17.25 -3.85 0.33
C TRP A 334 -15.81 -4.18 0.74
N LEU A 335 -15.53 -4.17 2.04
CA LEU A 335 -14.22 -4.54 2.58
C LEU A 335 -13.90 -6.00 2.21
N SER A 336 -14.83 -6.94 2.42
CA SER A 336 -14.67 -8.35 2.00
C SER A 336 -14.45 -8.49 0.49
N TYR A 337 -15.28 -7.82 -0.31
CA TYR A 337 -15.19 -7.89 -1.78
C TYR A 337 -13.83 -7.40 -2.32
N THR A 338 -13.26 -6.35 -1.73
CA THR A 338 -12.00 -5.75 -2.20
C THR A 338 -10.73 -6.39 -1.63
N THR A 339 -10.86 -7.25 -0.61
CA THR A 339 -9.73 -7.93 0.05
C THR A 339 -9.57 -9.40 -0.33
N SER A 340 -10.66 -10.09 -0.66
CA SER A 340 -10.66 -11.55 -0.93
C SER A 340 -10.01 -11.97 -2.25
N GLY A 341 -9.22 -11.08 -2.87
CA GLY A 341 -8.92 -11.11 -4.30
C GLY A 341 -10.18 -10.74 -5.08
N ILE A 342 -10.05 -9.93 -6.13
CA ILE A 342 -11.17 -9.22 -6.80
C ILE A 342 -12.11 -10.17 -7.60
N GLY A 343 -12.17 -11.43 -7.21
CA GLY A 343 -13.25 -12.35 -7.43
C GLY A 343 -13.04 -13.57 -6.55
N GLY A 344 -13.63 -13.58 -5.35
CA GLY A 344 -13.95 -14.84 -4.69
C GLY A 344 -14.55 -15.78 -5.73
N SER A 345 -13.95 -16.95 -5.90
CA SER A 345 -14.63 -18.03 -6.58
C SER A 345 -15.72 -18.51 -5.62
N THR A 346 -16.97 -18.44 -6.06
CA THR A 346 -17.88 -19.58 -5.88
C THR A 346 -17.68 -20.61 -7.00
N ASP A 347 -16.76 -20.42 -7.96
CA ASP A 347 -16.43 -21.47 -8.92
C ASP A 347 -14.97 -21.46 -9.39
N GLY A 348 -14.35 -22.64 -9.29
CA GLY A 348 -12.95 -22.94 -9.59
C GLY A 348 -12.61 -22.85 -11.07
N GLY A 349 -12.41 -21.63 -11.57
CA GLY A 349 -11.81 -21.40 -12.88
C GLY A 349 -10.30 -21.20 -12.78
N GLU A 350 -9.51 -22.20 -13.15
CA GLU A 350 -8.03 -22.21 -13.21
C GLU A 350 -7.42 -21.22 -14.23
N ASN A 351 -8.22 -20.39 -14.91
CA ASN A 351 -7.71 -19.38 -15.82
C ASN A 351 -7.37 -18.07 -15.09
N GLY A 352 -6.13 -18.01 -14.60
CA GLY A 352 -5.49 -16.91 -13.86
C GLY A 352 -5.29 -15.59 -14.62
N ASN A 353 -6.29 -15.09 -15.33
CA ASN A 353 -6.23 -13.81 -16.06
C ASN A 353 -7.39 -12.87 -15.73
N ARG A 354 -7.79 -12.81 -14.45
CA ARG A 354 -8.73 -11.77 -13.98
C ARG A 354 -7.97 -10.47 -13.77
N SER A 355 -8.27 -9.46 -14.60
CA SER A 355 -7.74 -8.11 -14.40
C SER A 355 -8.27 -7.51 -13.10
N THR A 356 -7.39 -7.29 -12.13
CA THR A 356 -7.71 -6.60 -10.86
C THR A 356 -8.26 -5.18 -11.06
N GLY A 357 -8.09 -4.61 -12.26
CA GLY A 357 -8.44 -3.22 -12.55
C GLY A 357 -7.51 -2.21 -11.85
N LEU A 358 -6.50 -2.69 -11.13
CA LEU A 358 -5.47 -1.87 -10.48
C LEU A 358 -4.45 -1.39 -11.51
N LYS A 359 -3.80 -0.26 -11.18
CA LYS A 359 -2.71 0.29 -11.98
C LYS A 359 -1.52 -0.69 -12.00
N LYS A 360 -0.90 -0.89 -13.17
CA LYS A 360 0.33 -1.70 -13.35
C LYS A 360 1.38 -1.35 -12.29
N GLY A 361 1.97 -2.38 -11.67
CA GLY A 361 2.87 -2.26 -10.53
C GLY A 361 2.19 -2.10 -9.18
N SER A 362 0.86 -2.27 -9.14
CA SER A 362 0.12 -2.54 -7.92
C SER A 362 -0.44 -3.95 -7.99
N ALA A 363 -0.58 -4.60 -6.84
CA ALA A 363 -1.21 -5.90 -6.71
C ALA A 363 -2.30 -5.85 -5.63
N ASP A 364 -3.26 -6.76 -5.72
CA ASP A 364 -4.26 -6.94 -4.67
C ASP A 364 -3.62 -7.61 -3.44
N ILE A 365 -4.24 -7.40 -2.28
CA ILE A 365 -3.67 -7.88 -1.01
C ILE A 365 -3.69 -9.42 -0.89
N ALA A 366 -4.58 -10.11 -1.59
CA ALA A 366 -4.63 -11.57 -1.57
C ALA A 366 -3.41 -12.20 -2.24
N LEU A 367 -2.84 -11.55 -3.28
CA LEU A 367 -1.57 -11.97 -3.84
C LEU A 367 -0.43 -11.87 -2.81
N LEU A 368 -0.39 -10.84 -1.96
CA LEU A 368 0.61 -10.74 -0.89
C LEU A 368 0.46 -11.90 0.11
N ALA A 369 -0.78 -12.23 0.50
CA ALA A 369 -1.07 -13.36 1.38
C ALA A 369 -0.65 -14.70 0.78
N LYS A 370 -0.81 -14.87 -0.53
CA LYS A 370 -0.32 -16.03 -1.26
C LYS A 370 1.21 -16.11 -1.21
N LEU A 371 1.91 -15.02 -1.56
CA LEU A 371 3.37 -14.97 -1.58
C LEU A 371 3.99 -15.22 -0.20
N GLU A 372 3.42 -14.69 0.88
CA GLU A 372 3.89 -14.98 2.24
C GLU A 372 3.71 -16.47 2.62
N ARG A 373 2.61 -17.09 2.22
CA ARG A 373 2.37 -18.53 2.45
C ARG A 373 3.37 -19.40 1.68
N GLU A 374 3.66 -19.05 0.43
CA GLU A 374 4.66 -19.74 -0.39
C GLU A 374 6.06 -19.64 0.21
N ALA A 375 6.47 -18.44 0.64
CA ALA A 375 7.75 -18.23 1.33
C ALA A 375 7.84 -19.08 2.61
N TYR A 376 6.76 -19.15 3.40
CA TYR A 376 6.71 -19.96 4.61
C TYR A 376 6.78 -21.47 4.32
N ALA A 377 6.11 -21.94 3.26
CA ALA A 377 6.13 -23.34 2.85
C ALA A 377 7.51 -23.77 2.34
N GLY A 378 8.20 -22.91 1.57
CA GLY A 378 9.56 -23.17 1.07
C GLY A 378 10.56 -23.44 2.19
N LYS A 379 10.42 -22.79 3.34
CA LYS A 379 11.28 -23.04 4.53
C LYS A 379 11.12 -24.42 5.14
N ARG A 380 9.96 -25.07 4.97
CA ARG A 380 9.71 -26.41 5.51
C ARG A 380 10.23 -27.52 4.58
N GLY A 381 10.62 -27.19 3.35
CA GLY A 381 11.01 -28.13 2.29
C GLY A 381 12.50 -28.50 2.21
N GLY A 382 13.31 -28.26 3.25
CA GLY A 382 14.76 -28.46 3.20
C GLY A 382 15.51 -27.21 2.71
N PRO A 383 16.86 -27.24 2.65
CA PRO A 383 17.64 -26.07 2.28
C PRO A 383 17.25 -25.59 0.87
N PRO A 384 17.35 -24.28 0.59
CA PRO A 384 16.95 -23.75 -0.70
C PRO A 384 17.68 -24.52 -1.81
N ALA A 385 16.94 -24.96 -2.83
CA ALA A 385 17.57 -25.33 -4.09
C ALA A 385 18.43 -24.15 -4.52
N ASP A 386 19.71 -24.44 -4.72
CA ASP A 386 20.81 -23.51 -5.01
C ASP A 386 20.33 -22.20 -5.65
N ALA A 387 20.36 -21.11 -4.88
CA ALA A 387 20.20 -19.76 -5.43
C ALA A 387 21.48 -19.35 -6.18
N GLU A 388 21.97 -20.20 -7.07
CA GLU A 388 22.93 -19.89 -8.12
C GLU A 388 22.25 -19.17 -9.29
N THR A 389 21.42 -18.16 -8.99
CA THR A 389 21.18 -17.11 -9.98
C THR A 389 22.13 -15.99 -9.61
N GLY A 390 23.20 -15.83 -10.39
CA GLY A 390 24.30 -14.89 -10.16
C GLY A 390 23.93 -13.40 -10.22
N SER A 391 22.70 -13.02 -9.84
CA SER A 391 22.14 -11.67 -9.74
C SER A 391 21.41 -11.50 -8.41
N GLY A 392 21.91 -10.62 -7.54
CA GLY A 392 21.24 -10.19 -6.31
C GLY A 392 19.93 -9.42 -6.52
N LEU A 393 19.47 -9.27 -7.78
CA LEU A 393 18.27 -8.55 -8.17
C LEU A 393 17.23 -9.49 -8.80
N ALA A 394 15.97 -9.32 -8.41
CA ALA A 394 14.80 -9.87 -9.08
C ALA A 394 14.20 -8.86 -10.06
N VAL A 395 13.79 -9.33 -11.25
CA VAL A 395 13.14 -8.49 -12.27
C VAL A 395 11.63 -8.46 -12.06
N LEU A 396 11.02 -7.27 -12.14
CA LEU A 396 9.57 -7.10 -12.08
C LEU A 396 8.99 -7.05 -13.49
N ASP A 397 8.28 -8.11 -13.88
CA ASP A 397 7.68 -8.26 -15.21
C ASP A 397 6.38 -9.07 -15.19
N ALA A 398 5.88 -9.47 -16.36
CA ALA A 398 4.61 -10.17 -16.46
C ALA A 398 4.64 -11.57 -15.82
N SER A 399 5.80 -12.23 -15.76
CA SER A 399 5.93 -13.59 -15.24
C SER A 399 5.65 -13.69 -13.75
N ASN A 400 5.90 -12.61 -13.00
CA ASN A 400 5.68 -12.53 -11.55
C ASN A 400 4.65 -11.47 -11.16
N ASN A 401 3.69 -11.19 -12.05
CA ASN A 401 2.65 -10.18 -11.83
C ASN A 401 3.19 -8.79 -11.45
N TYR A 402 4.42 -8.48 -11.87
CA TYR A 402 5.12 -7.25 -11.54
C TYR A 402 5.35 -7.05 -10.03
N THR A 403 5.47 -8.14 -9.29
CA THR A 403 5.68 -8.17 -7.84
C THR A 403 7.00 -8.85 -7.47
N PRO A 404 7.62 -8.51 -6.32
CA PRO A 404 8.80 -9.23 -5.85
C PRO A 404 8.52 -10.73 -5.63
N PRO A 405 9.51 -11.61 -5.81
CA PRO A 405 9.37 -13.03 -5.51
C PRO A 405 9.19 -13.28 -4.01
N CYS A 406 8.70 -14.46 -3.63
CA CYS A 406 8.28 -14.74 -2.26
C CYS A 406 9.40 -14.60 -1.21
N GLU A 407 10.64 -14.98 -1.55
CA GLU A 407 11.82 -14.85 -0.69
C GLU A 407 12.17 -13.37 -0.44
N CYS A 408 11.99 -12.53 -1.45
CA CYS A 408 12.15 -11.09 -1.32
C CYS A 408 11.04 -10.50 -0.44
N ILE A 409 9.79 -10.94 -0.60
CA ILE A 409 8.65 -10.48 0.22
C ILE A 409 8.88 -10.76 1.70
N GLU A 410 9.43 -11.92 2.03
CA GLU A 410 9.74 -12.29 3.40
C GLU A 410 10.67 -11.27 4.08
N ARG A 411 11.69 -10.81 3.35
CA ARG A 411 12.68 -9.81 3.78
C ARG A 411 12.23 -8.37 3.55
N SER A 412 10.99 -8.17 3.07
CA SER A 412 10.42 -6.86 2.80
C SER A 412 9.47 -6.45 3.90
N GLU A 413 9.47 -5.18 4.27
CA GLU A 413 8.60 -4.66 5.32
C GLU A 413 7.86 -3.41 4.85
N PHE A 414 6.67 -3.18 5.41
CA PHE A 414 6.00 -1.90 5.23
C PHE A 414 6.81 -0.80 5.93
N LEU A 415 6.82 0.39 5.33
CA LEU A 415 7.42 1.53 5.98
C LEU A 415 6.57 1.89 7.20
N LEU A 416 7.07 1.57 8.40
CA LEU A 416 6.44 1.93 9.66
C LEU A 416 6.60 3.44 9.90
N PRO A 417 5.54 4.17 10.29
CA PRO A 417 5.56 5.62 10.24
C PRO A 417 6.48 6.23 11.29
N SER A 418 6.80 7.49 11.04
CA SER A 418 7.84 8.26 11.71
C SER A 418 7.29 9.65 11.98
N GLU A 419 7.69 10.27 13.08
CA GLU A 419 7.51 11.70 13.29
C GLU A 419 8.27 12.47 12.19
N VAL A 420 7.55 12.90 11.15
CA VAL A 420 8.08 13.73 10.05
C VAL A 420 8.80 14.98 10.58
N SER A 421 8.38 15.49 11.74
CA SER A 421 8.96 16.63 12.43
C SER A 421 10.43 16.43 12.86
N GLN A 422 10.85 15.20 13.17
CA GLN A 422 12.24 14.93 13.58
C GLN A 422 13.19 14.79 12.39
N VAL A 423 12.70 14.27 11.25
CA VAL A 423 13.52 14.14 10.03
C VAL A 423 13.82 15.50 9.41
N VAL A 424 12.94 16.49 9.57
CA VAL A 424 13.20 17.89 9.16
C VAL A 424 14.19 18.60 10.10
N ALA A 425 14.32 18.14 11.35
CA ALA A 425 15.32 18.66 12.30
C ALA A 425 16.76 18.22 11.97
N LEU A 426 16.91 17.14 11.20
CA LEU A 426 18.16 16.84 10.50
C LEU A 426 18.30 17.84 9.34
N ARG A 427 18.86 19.02 9.62
CA ARG A 427 19.29 19.96 8.57
C ARG A 427 20.36 19.27 7.69
N VAL A 428 19.93 18.49 6.70
CA VAL A 428 20.76 17.72 5.75
C VAL A 428 20.48 18.18 4.32
#